data_AF-A0A1V5L9Z3-F1
#
_entry.id   AF-A0A1V5L9Z3-F1
#
_cell.length_a   1.000
_cell.length_b   1.000
_cell.length_c   1.000
_cell.angle_alpha   90.00
_cell.angle_beta   90.00
_cell.angle_gamma   90.00
#
_symmetry.space_group_name_H-M   'P 1'
#
loop_
_entity.id
_entity.type
_entity.pdbx_description
1 polymer ?
#
loop_
_entity_poly.entity_id
_entity_poly.type
_entity_poly.pdbx_seq_one_letter_code
_entity_poly.pdbx_strand_id
1 'polypeptide(L)'
;MSLDKEGAYDVVINVNKELLFCIRSRNGTPNNPRFFYDGGEHAILYRDAKRSILLEYLPKEVIKLLPDLDKVLVAEIENDELKNEYFAAICKIRKLPI
;
A
#
# COMPACT_ATOMS: atom_id res chain seq x y z
N MET A 1 -0.21 -15.18 -10.00
CA MET A 1 -0.30 -14.02 -9.08
C MET A 1 0.13 -14.50 -7.71
N SER A 2 1.21 -13.96 -7.14
CA SER A 2 1.63 -14.27 -5.77
C SER A 2 1.08 -13.22 -4.80
N LEU A 3 0.71 -13.66 -3.61
CA LEU A 3 0.43 -12.77 -2.47
C LEU A 3 1.62 -12.85 -1.52
N ASP A 4 2.39 -11.77 -1.48
CA ASP A 4 3.56 -11.66 -0.62
C ASP A 4 3.19 -10.84 0.61
N LYS A 5 3.59 -11.27 1.80
CA LYS A 5 3.41 -10.47 3.02
C LYS A 5 4.52 -9.43 3.12
N GLU A 6 4.15 -8.18 3.38
CA GLU A 6 5.13 -7.19 3.81
C GLU A 6 5.46 -7.45 5.28
N GLY A 7 6.72 -7.75 5.58
CA GLY A 7 7.14 -8.08 6.94
C GLY A 7 7.19 -6.84 7.84
N ALA A 8 7.69 -5.73 7.32
CA ALA A 8 7.75 -4.45 8.00
C ALA A 8 7.65 -3.31 6.98
N TYR A 9 6.89 -2.28 7.32
CA TYR A 9 6.72 -1.07 6.51
C TYR A 9 6.43 0.11 7.43
N ASP A 10 6.74 1.31 6.93
CA ASP A 10 6.38 2.55 7.61
C ASP A 10 5.22 3.22 6.88
N VAL A 11 4.41 3.96 7.64
CA VAL A 11 3.38 4.85 7.07
C VAL A 11 3.57 6.25 7.61
N VAL A 12 3.70 7.20 6.70
CA VAL A 12 3.82 8.62 7.01
C VAL A 12 2.54 9.33 6.61
N ILE A 13 2.02 10.15 7.52
CA ILE A 13 0.86 11.01 7.28
C ILE A 13 1.39 12.44 7.12
N ASN A 14 1.12 13.10 6.00
CA ASN A 14 1.55 14.48 5.81
C ASN A 14 0.53 15.49 6.39
N VAL A 15 0.88 16.77 6.37
CA VAL A 15 0.03 17.87 6.88
C VAL A 15 -1.33 17.98 6.18
N ASN A 16 -1.46 17.44 4.96
CA ASN A 16 -2.69 17.41 4.17
C ASN A 16 -3.50 16.12 4.39
N LYS A 17 -3.11 15.27 5.36
CA LYS A 17 -3.72 13.95 5.63
C LYS A 17 -3.58 12.93 4.49
N GLU A 18 -2.62 13.15 3.59
CA GLU A 18 -2.26 12.14 2.58
C GLU A 18 -1.33 11.10 3.21
N LEU A 19 -1.39 9.87 2.68
CA LEU A 19 -0.65 8.71 3.19
C LEU A 19 0.49 8.34 2.24
N LEU A 20 1.69 8.17 2.81
CA LEU A 20 2.84 7.53 2.16
C LEU A 20 3.13 6.20 2.85
N PHE A 21 3.11 5.10 2.08
CA PHE A 21 3.56 3.79 2.52
C PHE A 21 4.98 3.55 2.02
N CYS A 22 5.91 3.26 2.94
CA CYS A 22 7.28 2.90 2.62
C CYS A 22 7.47 1.39 2.76
N ILE A 23 7.70 0.70 1.64
CA ILE A 23 7.82 -0.76 1.57
C ILE A 23 9.16 -1.16 0.96
N ARG A 24 9.55 -2.44 1.07
CA ARG A 24 10.76 -2.93 0.39
C ARG A 24 10.59 -2.89 -1.14
N SER A 25 11.66 -2.65 -1.89
CA SER A 25 11.56 -2.70 -3.36
C SER A 25 11.31 -4.12 -3.89
N ARG A 26 10.63 -4.22 -5.04
CA ARG A 26 10.43 -5.46 -5.80
C ARG A 26 11.01 -5.31 -7.20
N ASN A 27 11.52 -6.40 -7.75
CA ASN A 27 12.08 -6.41 -9.10
C ASN A 27 11.09 -5.95 -10.18
N GLY A 28 11.53 -5.05 -11.05
CA GLY A 28 10.76 -4.51 -12.18
C GLY A 28 9.87 -3.33 -11.78
N THR A 29 9.16 -2.77 -12.75
CA THR A 29 8.39 -1.53 -12.56
C THR A 29 6.94 -1.82 -12.12
N PRO A 30 6.38 -1.03 -11.18
CA PRO A 30 4.95 -1.06 -10.88
C PRO A 30 4.10 -0.84 -12.15
N ASN A 31 2.94 -1.48 -12.25
CA ASN A 31 2.07 -1.35 -13.41
C ASN A 31 0.60 -1.40 -13.00
N ASN A 32 -0.11 -0.29 -13.24
CA ASN A 32 -1.51 -0.09 -12.86
C ASN A 32 -1.80 -0.46 -11.38
N PRO A 33 -1.07 0.14 -10.41
CA PRO A 33 -1.18 -0.24 -9.01
C PRO A 33 -2.54 0.12 -8.40
N ARG A 34 -3.06 -0.77 -7.55
CA ARG A 34 -4.32 -0.62 -6.82
C ARG A 34 -4.14 -0.97 -5.34
N PHE A 35 -4.77 -0.20 -4.47
CA PHE A 35 -4.73 -0.40 -3.02
C PHE A 35 -6.11 -0.86 -2.54
N PHE A 36 -6.28 -2.15 -2.30
CA PHE A 36 -7.54 -2.73 -1.86
C PHE A 36 -7.67 -2.63 -0.34
N TYR A 37 -8.82 -2.14 0.11
CA TYR A 37 -9.13 -1.93 1.51
C TYR A 37 -10.60 -2.25 1.79
N ASP A 38 -10.85 -3.01 2.85
CA ASP A 38 -12.20 -3.42 3.26
C ASP A 38 -12.69 -2.77 4.57
N GLY A 39 -11.92 -1.82 5.11
CA GLY A 39 -12.23 -1.15 6.38
C GLY A 39 -11.60 -1.82 7.61
N GLY A 40 -10.89 -2.94 7.44
CA GLY A 40 -10.20 -3.65 8.52
C GLY A 40 -8.80 -3.13 8.85
N GLU A 41 -8.00 -3.98 9.48
CA GLU A 41 -6.61 -3.67 9.86
C GLU A 41 -5.59 -4.11 8.79
N HIS A 42 -6.07 -4.53 7.63
CA HIS A 42 -5.25 -5.03 6.53
C HIS A 42 -5.56 -4.28 5.23
N ALA A 43 -4.60 -4.27 4.31
CA ALA A 43 -4.79 -3.86 2.93
C ALA A 43 -3.97 -4.73 1.98
N ILE A 44 -4.41 -4.82 0.73
CA ILE A 44 -3.61 -5.45 -0.33
C ILE A 44 -3.20 -4.38 -1.34
N LEU A 45 -1.90 -4.19 -1.50
CA LEU A 45 -1.34 -3.46 -2.63
C LEU A 45 -1.16 -4.42 -3.81
N TYR A 46 -2.06 -4.31 -4.78
CA TYR A 46 -1.84 -4.90 -6.10
C TYR A 46 -0.84 -4.02 -6.85
N ARG A 47 0.42 -4.44 -6.88
CA ARG A 47 1.52 -3.65 -7.45
C ARG A 47 1.56 -3.72 -8.97
N ASP A 48 1.40 -4.92 -9.50
CA ASP A 48 1.48 -5.25 -10.91
C ASP A 48 0.71 -6.56 -11.18
N ALA A 49 0.63 -6.97 -12.45
CA ALA A 49 -0.10 -8.17 -12.87
C ALA A 49 0.37 -9.49 -12.21
N LYS A 50 1.56 -9.50 -11.61
CA LYS A 50 2.18 -10.70 -11.03
C LYS A 50 2.14 -10.67 -9.50
N ARG A 51 2.18 -9.49 -8.88
CA ARG A 51 2.44 -9.34 -7.44
C ARG A 51 1.37 -8.54 -6.71
N SER A 52 0.86 -9.15 -5.66
CA SER A 52 0.06 -8.49 -4.63
C SER A 52 0.83 -8.54 -3.31
N ILE A 53 0.76 -7.45 -2.55
CA ILE A 53 1.49 -7.29 -1.29
C ILE A 53 0.46 -7.09 -0.18
N LEU A 54 0.43 -7.98 0.80
CA LEU A 54 -0.39 -7.85 1.99
C LEU A 54 0.32 -6.94 3.01
N LEU A 55 -0.37 -5.86 3.38
CA LEU A 55 0.03 -4.96 4.47
C LEU A 55 -0.82 -5.32 5.69
N GLU A 56 -0.18 -5.88 6.72
CA GLU A 56 -0.84 -6.25 7.96
C GLU A 56 -0.67 -5.16 9.02
N TYR A 57 -1.62 -5.07 9.96
CA TYR A 57 -1.54 -4.18 11.13
C TYR A 57 -1.46 -2.69 10.78
N LEU A 58 -2.37 -2.22 9.92
CA LEU A 58 -2.49 -0.79 9.61
C LEU A 58 -2.63 0.05 10.90
N PRO A 59 -1.88 1.13 11.07
CA PRO A 59 -2.03 2.01 12.24
C PRO A 59 -3.45 2.56 12.37
N LYS A 60 -3.95 2.72 13.59
CA LYS A 60 -5.32 3.23 13.84
C LYS A 60 -5.61 4.58 13.17
N GLU A 61 -4.61 5.45 13.07
CA GLU A 61 -4.75 6.74 12.40
C GLU A 61 -4.91 6.58 10.89
N VAL A 62 -4.20 5.63 10.28
CA VAL A 62 -4.31 5.28 8.86
C VAL A 62 -5.69 4.71 8.55
N ILE A 63 -6.18 3.78 9.40
CA ILE A 63 -7.53 3.19 9.29
C ILE A 63 -8.62 4.27 9.28
N LYS A 64 -8.46 5.33 10.10
CA LYS A 64 -9.41 6.45 10.16
C LYS A 64 -9.38 7.34 8.92
N LEU A 65 -8.24 7.45 8.24
CA LEU A 65 -8.07 8.33 7.07
C LEU A 65 -8.42 7.64 5.75
N LEU A 66 -8.09 6.36 5.58
CA LEU A 66 -8.31 5.61 4.33
C LEU A 66 -9.73 5.72 3.74
N PRO A 67 -10.83 5.76 4.53
CA PRO A 67 -12.18 5.93 4.00
C PRO A 67 -12.41 7.25 3.23
N ASP A 68 -11.62 8.29 3.49
CA ASP A 68 -11.79 9.63 2.90
C ASP A 68 -10.81 9.90 1.75
N LEU A 69 -9.91 8.95 1.46
CA LEU A 69 -8.89 9.10 0.43
C LEU A 69 -9.26 8.35 -0.86
N ASP A 70 -8.78 8.86 -1.99
CA ASP A 70 -8.92 8.24 -3.32
C ASP A 70 -7.68 7.45 -3.75
N LYS A 71 -6.53 7.75 -3.15
CA LYS A 71 -5.23 7.15 -3.47
C LYS A 71 -4.27 7.23 -2.28
N VAL A 72 -3.26 6.38 -2.31
CA VAL A 72 -2.09 6.46 -1.41
C VAL A 72 -0.82 6.62 -2.25
N LEU A 73 0.21 7.24 -1.67
CA LEU A 73 1.56 7.22 -2.22
C LEU A 73 2.29 5.98 -1.71
N VAL A 74 3.04 5.32 -2.58
CA VAL A 74 3.89 4.18 -2.22
C VAL A 74 5.32 4.49 -2.64
N ALA A 75 6.25 4.38 -1.70
CA ALA A 75 7.69 4.41 -1.92
C ALA A 75 8.26 3.01 -1.72
N GLU A 76 8.98 2.53 -2.73
CA GLU A 76 9.75 1.30 -2.67
C GLU A 76 11.22 1.61 -2.39
N ILE A 77 11.73 1.09 -1.28
CA ILE A 77 13.06 1.39 -0.78
C ILE A 77 13.92 0.12 -0.80
N GLU A 78 15.17 0.26 -1.23
CA GLU A 78 16.20 -0.77 -1.14
C GLU A 78 17.54 -0.13 -0.76
N ASN A 79 18.16 -0.59 0.32
CA ASN A 79 19.42 -0.04 0.86
C ASN A 79 19.37 1.48 1.05
N ASP A 80 18.30 1.99 1.66
CA ASP A 80 18.02 3.42 1.88
C ASP A 80 17.89 4.27 0.60
N GLU A 81 17.86 3.64 -0.58
CA GLU A 81 17.61 4.30 -1.85
C GLU A 81 16.15 4.11 -2.30
N LEU A 82 15.53 5.21 -2.74
CA LEU A 82 14.23 5.17 -3.40
C LEU A 82 14.36 4.54 -4.79
N LYS A 83 13.71 3.39 -5.00
CA LYS A 83 13.71 2.67 -6.28
C LYS A 83 12.50 2.98 -7.14
N ASN A 84 11.32 3.05 -6.53
CA ASN A 84 10.08 3.46 -7.21
C ASN A 84 9.24 4.34 -6.29
N GLU A 85 8.53 5.30 -6.87
CA GLU A 85 7.51 6.09 -6.20
C GLU A 85 6.29 6.19 -7.11
N TYR A 86 5.11 5.89 -6.57
CA TYR A 86 3.88 5.87 -7.38
C TYR A 86 2.63 6.00 -6.53
N PHE A 87 1.57 6.54 -7.14
CA PHE A 87 0.23 6.52 -6.54
C PHE A 87 -0.47 5.21 -6.83
N ALA A 88 -1.09 4.61 -5.82
CA ALA A 88 -2.03 3.50 -5.95
C ALA A 88 -3.45 4.00 -5.64
N ALA A 89 -4.37 3.83 -6.60
CA ALA A 89 -5.77 4.20 -6.38
C ALA A 89 -6.41 3.25 -5.35
N ILE A 90 -7.16 3.80 -4.41
CA ILE A 90 -7.84 3.02 -3.38
C ILE A 90 -9.08 2.36 -3.98
N CYS A 91 -9.16 1.04 -3.85
CA CYS A 91 -10.32 0.23 -4.20
C CYS A 91 -11.01 -0.23 -2.91
N LYS A 92 -12.08 0.47 -2.52
CA LYS A 92 -12.93 0.11 -1.38
C LYS A 92 -13.75 -1.12 -1.75
N ILE A 93 -13.60 -2.20 -1.01
CA ILE A 93 -14.27 -3.48 -1.25
C ILE A 93 -14.98 -3.98 0.02
N ARG A 94 -15.82 -5.00 -0.10
CA ARG A 94 -16.55 -5.55 1.05
C ARG A 94 -15.70 -6.44 1.95
N LYS A 95 -14.74 -7.15 1.38
CA LYS A 95 -13.88 -8.12 2.08
C LYS A 95 -12.63 -8.40 1.27
N LEU A 96 -11.47 -8.36 1.90
CA LEU A 96 -10.20 -8.77 1.29
C LEU A 96 -10.14 -10.30 1.09
N PRO A 97 -9.52 -10.78 -0.01
CA PRO A 97 -9.30 -12.20 -0.25
C PRO A 97 -8.04 -12.71 0.48
N ILE A 98 -8.02 -12.62 1.80
CA ILE A 98 -6.94 -13.08 2.69
C ILE A 98 -7.38 -14.20 3.64
#